data_AF-A0A849BTR0-F1
#
_entry.id   AF-A0A849BTR0-F1
#
_cell.length_a   1.000
_cell.length_b   1.000
_cell.length_c   1.000
_cell.angle_alpha   90.00
_cell.angle_beta   90.00
_cell.angle_gamma   90.00
#
_symmetry.space_group_name_H-M   'P 1'
#
loop_
_entity.id
_entity.type
_entity.pdbx_description
1 polymer ?
#
loop_
_entity_poly.entity_id
_entity_poly.type
_entity_poly.pdbx_seq_one_letter_code
_entity_poly.pdbx_strand_id
1 'polypeptide(L)'
;MDRAKRCTLWVAAAPIAFAIGLVLFAFFESVALNWMPSFAAYWLFQVVFLGVLFVPGIALLTIGAYLFESRPRAGRVIAALGLIWTSMLAALNVYFTFEQTFTDPNPHEPSFLPRLSILEATITSAPFVLLILGTIHAARVIRSAPSAS
;
A
#
# COMPACT_ATOMS: atom_id res chain seq x y z
N MET A 1 10.07 -22.61 7.52
CA MET A 1 9.05 -21.54 7.43
C MET A 1 8.31 -21.67 6.10
N ASP A 2 7.01 -21.94 6.13
CA ASP A 2 6.22 -22.20 4.91
C ASP A 2 6.23 -21.02 3.94
N ARG A 3 6.27 -21.33 2.63
CA ARG A 3 6.31 -20.32 1.55
C ARG A 3 5.13 -19.33 1.62
N ALA A 4 3.95 -19.81 2.00
CA ALA A 4 2.76 -18.97 2.20
C ALA A 4 2.94 -17.97 3.35
N LYS A 5 3.38 -18.44 4.53
CA LYS A 5 3.67 -17.59 5.71
C LYS A 5 4.66 -16.48 5.37
N ARG A 6 5.78 -16.82 4.71
CA ARG A 6 6.76 -15.84 4.23
C ARG A 6 6.13 -14.79 3.32
N CYS A 7 5.39 -15.24 2.30
CA CYS A 7 4.80 -14.33 1.33
C CYS A 7 3.78 -13.36 1.96
N THR A 8 2.94 -13.85 2.87
CA THR A 8 1.98 -13.02 3.62
C THR A 8 2.68 -11.97 4.47
N LEU A 9 3.78 -12.34 5.16
CA LEU A 9 4.56 -11.40 5.96
C LEU A 9 5.28 -10.35 5.11
N TRP A 10 5.80 -10.73 3.93
CA TRP A 10 6.39 -9.76 3.00
C TRP A 10 5.39 -8.72 2.51
N VAL A 11 4.16 -9.14 2.20
CA VAL A 11 3.09 -8.20 1.83
C VAL A 11 2.68 -7.33 3.01
N ALA A 12 2.64 -7.86 4.24
CA ALA A 12 2.37 -7.08 5.44
C ALA A 12 3.45 -6.03 5.72
N ALA A 13 4.71 -6.35 5.43
CA ALA A 13 5.84 -5.45 5.62
C ALA A 13 5.93 -4.36 4.54
N ALA A 14 5.38 -4.59 3.34
CA ALA A 14 5.52 -3.68 2.21
C ALA A 14 5.01 -2.25 2.49
N PRO A 15 3.80 -2.03 3.05
CA PRO A 15 3.36 -0.68 3.42
C PRO A 15 4.24 -0.01 4.47
N ILE A 16 4.85 -0.78 5.39
CA ILE A 16 5.75 -0.25 6.44
C ILE A 16 7.06 0.21 5.82
N ALA A 17 7.70 -0.66 5.02
CA ALA A 17 8.93 -0.33 4.32
C ALA A 17 8.75 0.88 3.40
N PHE A 18 7.57 0.96 2.77
CA PHE A 18 7.18 2.08 1.94
C PHE A 18 7.03 3.39 2.73
N ALA A 19 6.30 3.37 3.85
CA ALA A 19 6.17 4.53 4.73
C ALA A 19 7.53 5.04 5.22
N ILE A 20 8.43 4.12 5.63
CA ILE A 20 9.79 4.47 6.04
C ILE A 20 10.57 5.11 4.89
N GLY A 21 10.56 4.49 3.71
CA GLY A 21 11.24 5.01 2.52
C GLY A 21 10.76 6.42 2.14
N LEU A 22 9.47 6.68 2.27
CA LEU A 22 8.89 8.00 1.98
C LEU A 22 9.22 9.05 3.02
N VAL A 23 9.22 8.71 4.31
CA VAL A 23 9.68 9.63 5.37
C VAL A 23 11.14 10.01 5.13
N LEU A 24 11.98 9.04 4.77
CA LEU A 24 13.38 9.29 4.43
C LEU A 24 13.49 10.18 3.19
N PHE A 25 12.73 9.88 2.13
CA PHE A 25 12.71 10.69 0.91
C PHE A 25 12.28 12.14 1.18
N ALA A 26 11.18 12.35 1.91
CA ALA A 26 10.70 13.68 2.28
C ALA A 26 11.70 14.44 3.14
N PHE A 27 12.37 13.75 4.07
CA PHE A 27 13.47 14.34 4.85
C PHE A 27 14.62 14.79 3.95
N PHE A 28 15.10 13.94 3.04
CA PHE A 28 16.17 14.32 2.11
C PHE A 28 15.75 15.45 1.17
N GLU A 29 14.50 15.47 0.70
CA GLU A 29 13.98 16.53 -0.17
C GLU A 29 13.92 17.88 0.57
N SER A 30 13.45 17.88 1.83
CA SER A 30 13.40 19.07 2.69
C SER A 30 14.77 19.64 3.06
N VAL A 31 15.82 18.81 3.08
CA VAL A 31 17.17 19.22 3.48
C VAL A 31 18.06 19.54 2.27
N ALA A 32 17.83 18.93 1.11
CA ALA A 32 18.79 18.96 0.01
C ALA A 32 18.27 19.54 -1.32
N LEU A 33 16.97 19.45 -1.64
CA LEU A 33 16.53 19.53 -3.03
C LEU A 33 15.61 20.71 -3.39
N ASN A 34 14.86 21.34 -2.47
CA ASN A 34 14.10 22.61 -2.63
C ASN A 34 13.20 22.81 -3.90
N TRP A 35 13.11 21.86 -4.84
CA TRP A 35 12.63 22.12 -6.19
C TRP A 35 11.21 21.57 -6.43
N MET A 36 10.61 20.77 -5.53
CA MET A 36 9.26 20.21 -5.69
C MET A 36 8.44 20.08 -4.37
N PRO A 37 8.19 21.19 -3.63
CA PRO A 37 7.45 21.16 -2.36
C PRO A 37 6.05 20.53 -2.48
N SER A 38 5.42 20.66 -3.66
CA SER A 38 4.13 20.04 -3.99
C SER A 38 4.16 18.51 -3.97
N PHE A 39 5.23 17.91 -4.51
CA PHE A 39 5.36 16.46 -4.61
C PHE A 39 5.57 15.82 -3.23
N ALA A 40 6.43 16.42 -2.40
CA ALA A 40 6.67 15.93 -1.05
C ALA A 40 5.46 16.10 -0.11
N ALA A 41 4.71 17.20 -0.25
CA ALA A 41 3.47 17.38 0.51
C ALA A 41 2.44 16.28 0.17
N TYR A 42 2.33 15.92 -1.11
CA TYR A 42 1.46 14.82 -1.55
C TYR A 42 1.87 13.48 -0.94
N TRP A 43 3.17 13.17 -0.94
CA TRP A 43 3.71 11.96 -0.34
C TRP A 43 3.53 11.91 1.17
N LEU A 44 3.76 13.02 1.88
CA LEU A 44 3.54 13.11 3.32
C LEU A 44 2.07 12.87 3.69
N PHE A 45 1.14 13.45 2.94
CA PHE A 45 -0.29 13.19 3.10
C PHE A 45 -0.60 11.70 2.93
N GLN A 46 -0.07 11.08 1.86
CA GLN A 46 -0.25 9.64 1.63
C GLN A 46 0.30 8.80 2.78
N VAL A 47 1.50 9.09 3.30
CA VAL A 47 2.08 8.34 4.42
C VAL A 47 1.21 8.43 5.66
N VAL A 48 0.77 9.63 6.04
CA VAL A 48 -0.02 9.83 7.26
C VAL A 48 -1.40 9.19 7.12
N PHE A 49 -2.10 9.47 6.02
CA PHE A 49 -3.48 9.04 5.86
C PHE A 49 -3.57 7.56 5.49
N LEU A 50 -2.85 7.12 4.46
CA LEU A 50 -2.87 5.71 4.04
C LEU A 50 -2.16 4.82 5.06
N GLY A 51 -1.07 5.30 5.69
CA GLY A 51 -0.35 4.52 6.70
C GLY A 51 -1.27 4.03 7.80
N VAL A 52 -2.15 4.90 8.31
CA VAL A 52 -3.18 4.52 9.29
C VAL A 52 -4.19 3.54 8.70
N LEU A 53 -4.66 3.77 7.48
CA LEU A 53 -5.62 2.89 6.82
C LEU A 53 -5.06 1.49 6.48
N PHE A 54 -3.75 1.36 6.29
CA PHE A 54 -3.10 0.07 6.08
C PHE A 54 -2.97 -0.76 7.36
N VAL A 55 -3.04 -0.17 8.56
CA VAL A 55 -2.85 -0.87 9.84
C VAL A 55 -3.78 -2.09 10.00
N PRO A 56 -5.10 -2.01 9.75
CA PRO A 56 -5.97 -3.18 9.80
C PRO A 56 -5.54 -4.29 8.84
N GLY A 57 -5.14 -3.93 7.62
CA GLY A 57 -4.64 -4.89 6.62
C GLY A 57 -3.37 -5.60 7.09
N ILE A 58 -2.40 -4.84 7.61
CA ILE A 58 -1.15 -5.37 8.18
C ILE A 58 -1.46 -6.31 9.34
N ALA A 59 -2.35 -5.91 10.26
CA ALA A 59 -2.73 -6.72 11.42
C ALA A 59 -3.36 -8.05 10.97
N LEU A 60 -4.30 -8.02 10.03
CA LEU A 60 -4.92 -9.22 9.47
C LEU A 60 -3.87 -10.14 8.81
N LEU A 61 -2.96 -9.59 8.00
CA LEU A 61 -1.91 -10.38 7.36
C LEU A 61 -0.98 -11.05 8.38
N THR A 62 -0.55 -10.31 9.41
CA THR A 62 0.33 -10.85 10.46
C THR A 62 -0.38 -11.90 11.31
N ILE A 63 -1.63 -11.65 11.72
CA ILE A 63 -2.46 -12.63 12.46
C ILE A 63 -2.70 -13.88 11.60
N GLY A 64 -3.06 -13.72 10.33
CA GLY A 64 -3.27 -14.81 9.38
C GLY A 64 -2.01 -15.66 9.21
N ALA A 65 -0.84 -15.01 9.09
CA ALA A 65 0.46 -15.67 8.99
C ALA A 65 0.82 -16.47 10.25
N TYR A 66 0.49 -15.95 11.44
CA TYR A 66 0.70 -16.66 12.71
C TYR A 66 -0.19 -17.90 12.84
N LEU A 67 -1.44 -17.79 12.36
CA LEU A 67 -2.42 -18.87 12.44
C LEU A 67 -2.21 -20.00 11.42
N PHE A 68 -1.29 -19.88 10.46
CA PHE A 68 -1.05 -20.94 9.49
C PHE A 68 -0.60 -22.27 10.10
N GLU A 69 0.13 -22.23 11.22
CA GLU A 69 0.66 -23.43 11.89
C GLU A 69 -0.38 -24.10 12.81
N SER A 70 -1.22 -23.30 13.49
CA SER A 70 -2.18 -23.81 14.48
C SER A 70 -3.59 -24.02 13.94
N ARG A 71 -4.03 -23.18 12.99
CA ARG A 71 -5.38 -23.18 12.41
C ARG A 71 -5.32 -22.83 10.92
N PRO A 72 -4.84 -23.73 10.05
CA PRO A 72 -4.50 -23.41 8.66
C PRO A 72 -5.68 -22.85 7.86
N ARG A 73 -6.92 -23.34 8.08
CA ARG A 73 -8.12 -22.80 7.41
C ARG A 73 -8.42 -21.37 7.84
N ALA A 74 -8.42 -21.09 9.14
CA ALA A 74 -8.69 -19.76 9.67
C ALA A 74 -7.59 -18.76 9.27
N GLY A 75 -6.31 -19.17 9.35
CA GLY A 75 -5.17 -18.36 8.93
C GLY A 75 -5.26 -17.94 7.46
N ARG A 76 -5.70 -18.83 6.56
CA ARG A 76 -5.94 -18.51 5.14
C ARG A 76 -7.03 -17.47 4.94
N VAL A 77 -8.16 -17.61 5.62
CA VAL A 77 -9.28 -16.67 5.52
C VAL A 77 -8.87 -15.28 6.02
N ILE A 78 -8.23 -15.22 7.18
CA ILE A 78 -7.77 -13.95 7.77
C ILE A 78 -6.71 -13.29 6.89
N ALA A 79 -5.73 -14.06 6.38
CA ALA A 79 -4.74 -13.55 5.45
C ALA A 79 -5.38 -13.05 4.15
N ALA A 80 -6.38 -13.75 3.61
CA ALA A 80 -7.09 -13.32 2.41
C ALA A 80 -7.84 -11.99 2.62
N LEU A 81 -8.50 -11.81 3.77
CA LEU A 81 -9.14 -10.54 4.13
C LEU A 81 -8.11 -9.40 4.21
N GLY A 82 -6.95 -9.66 4.83
CA GLY A 82 -5.85 -8.70 4.85
C GLY A 82 -5.36 -8.33 3.44
N LEU A 83 -5.19 -9.31 2.55
CA LEU A 83 -4.79 -9.08 1.16
C LEU A 83 -5.83 -8.24 0.40
N ILE A 84 -7.12 -8.56 0.54
CA ILE A 84 -8.21 -7.81 -0.09
C ILE A 84 -8.21 -6.36 0.41
N TRP A 85 -8.11 -6.15 1.73
CA TRP A 85 -8.07 -4.81 2.32
C TRP A 85 -6.89 -3.99 1.78
N THR A 86 -5.68 -4.55 1.83
CA THR A 86 -4.48 -3.86 1.33
C THR A 86 -4.56 -3.56 -0.17
N SER A 87 -5.06 -4.50 -0.97
CA SER A 87 -5.22 -4.30 -2.42
C SER A 87 -6.28 -3.24 -2.74
N MET A 88 -7.38 -3.22 -1.99
CA MET A 88 -8.45 -2.22 -2.16
C MET A 88 -7.93 -0.81 -1.88
N LEU A 89 -7.22 -0.62 -0.77
CA LEU A 89 -6.63 0.68 -0.43
C LEU A 89 -5.59 1.13 -1.46
N ALA A 90 -4.73 0.21 -1.92
CA ALA A 90 -3.77 0.50 -2.96
C ALA A 90 -4.46 0.93 -4.26
N ALA A 91 -5.51 0.22 -4.67
CA ALA A 91 -6.26 0.55 -5.89
C ALA A 91 -6.99 1.89 -5.79
N LEU A 92 -7.63 2.16 -4.66
CA LEU A 92 -8.27 3.46 -4.39
C LEU A 92 -7.24 4.59 -4.46
N ASN A 93 -6.05 4.39 -3.89
CA ASN A 93 -5.03 5.42 -3.93
C ASN A 93 -4.53 5.72 -5.35
N VAL A 94 -4.33 4.68 -6.18
CA VAL A 94 -4.00 4.86 -7.60
C VAL A 94 -5.11 5.63 -8.30
N TYR A 95 -6.37 5.25 -8.07
CA TYR A 95 -7.52 5.92 -8.65
C TYR A 95 -7.57 7.41 -8.29
N PHE A 96 -7.52 7.75 -6.99
CA PHE A 96 -7.57 9.15 -6.55
C PHE A 96 -6.37 9.97 -7.03
N THR A 97 -5.18 9.37 -7.13
CA THR A 97 -3.99 10.03 -7.66
C THR A 97 -4.17 10.44 -9.13
N PHE A 98 -4.76 9.57 -9.95
CA PHE A 98 -5.04 9.89 -11.35
C PHE A 98 -6.26 10.80 -11.52
N GLU A 99 -7.30 10.64 -10.70
CA GLU A 99 -8.48 11.50 -10.71
C GLU A 99 -8.09 12.97 -10.48
N GLN A 100 -7.24 13.26 -9.50
CA GLN A 100 -6.72 14.61 -9.27
C GLN A 100 -5.86 15.17 -10.40
N THR A 101 -5.28 14.28 -11.22
CA THR A 101 -4.47 14.67 -12.37
C THR A 101 -5.34 15.07 -13.56
N PHE A 102 -6.49 14.41 -13.75
CA PHE A 102 -7.34 14.56 -14.93
C PHE A 102 -8.58 15.44 -14.75
N THR A 103 -9.07 15.64 -13.52
CA THR A 103 -10.25 16.47 -13.28
C THR A 103 -9.90 17.94 -13.46
N ASP A 104 -10.67 18.69 -14.25
CA ASP A 104 -10.46 20.14 -14.43
C ASP A 104 -10.77 20.92 -13.15
N PRO A 105 -10.01 21.99 -12.84
CA PRO A 105 -10.15 22.67 -11.57
C PRO A 105 -11.45 23.47 -11.56
N ASN A 106 -12.32 23.19 -10.59
CA ASN A 106 -13.34 24.15 -10.22
C ASN A 106 -12.62 25.29 -9.45
N PRO A 107 -12.54 26.53 -10.00
CA PRO A 107 -11.81 27.62 -9.36
C PRO A 107 -12.42 28.06 -8.02
N HIS A 108 -13.59 27.53 -7.66
CA HIS A 108 -14.29 27.83 -6.42
C HIS A 108 -14.13 26.75 -5.34
N GLU A 109 -13.42 25.65 -5.62
CA GLU A 109 -13.21 24.57 -4.64
C GLU A 109 -11.73 24.50 -4.22
N PRO A 110 -11.41 24.86 -2.95
CA PRO A 110 -10.05 24.69 -2.44
C PRO A 110 -9.71 23.20 -2.38
N SER A 111 -8.62 22.81 -3.06
CA SER A 111 -8.07 21.45 -2.97
C SER A 111 -7.04 21.36 -1.85
N PHE A 112 -7.14 20.31 -1.04
CA PHE A 112 -6.18 20.03 0.04
C PHE A 112 -4.85 19.46 -0.46
N LEU A 113 -4.81 19.00 -1.71
CA LEU A 113 -3.66 18.33 -2.30
C LEU A 113 -3.18 19.09 -3.54
N PRO A 114 -1.85 19.26 -3.69
CA PRO A 114 -1.31 19.83 -4.90
C PRO A 114 -1.53 18.89 -6.08
N ARG A 115 -1.78 19.47 -7.25
CA ARG A 115 -1.90 18.69 -8.49
C ARG A 115 -0.58 18.07 -8.86
N LEU A 116 -0.66 16.83 -9.33
CA LEU A 116 0.45 16.11 -9.91
C LEU A 116 0.36 16.18 -11.43
N SER A 117 1.50 16.29 -12.10
CA SER A 117 1.62 15.99 -13.52
C SER A 117 1.39 14.49 -13.77
N ILE A 118 1.09 14.11 -15.03
CA ILE A 118 0.93 12.69 -15.42
C ILE A 118 2.16 11.86 -15.02
N LEU A 119 3.36 12.42 -15.18
CA LEU A 119 4.60 11.77 -14.79
C LEU A 119 4.67 11.55 -13.27
N GLU A 120 4.39 12.58 -12.49
CA GLU A 120 4.39 12.50 -11.02
C GLU A 120 3.31 11.54 -10.49
N ALA A 121 2.11 11.56 -11.06
CA ALA A 121 1.03 10.64 -10.73
C ALA A 121 1.41 9.18 -11.03
N THR A 122 2.12 8.94 -12.14
CA THR A 122 2.63 7.62 -12.51
C THR A 122 3.68 7.13 -11.53
N ILE A 123 4.67 7.97 -11.20
CA ILE A 123 5.73 7.65 -10.22
C ILE A 123 5.10 7.38 -8.86
N THR A 124 4.11 8.17 -8.46
CA THR A 124 3.42 8.05 -7.18
C THR A 124 2.59 6.78 -7.09
N SER A 125 1.95 6.39 -8.19
CA SER A 125 1.10 5.18 -8.25
C SER A 125 1.89 3.87 -8.35
N ALA A 126 3.11 3.90 -8.92
CA ALA A 126 3.93 2.71 -9.14
C ALA A 126 4.07 1.76 -7.92
N PRO A 127 4.43 2.22 -6.71
CA PRO A 127 4.55 1.34 -5.55
C PRO A 127 3.23 0.68 -5.13
N PHE A 128 2.10 1.35 -5.32
CA PHE A 128 0.78 0.79 -5.03
C PHE A 128 0.36 -0.26 -6.06
N VAL A 129 0.68 -0.04 -7.34
CA VAL A 129 0.52 -1.06 -8.38
C VAL A 129 1.36 -2.30 -8.06
N LEU A 130 2.61 -2.11 -7.65
CA LEU A 130 3.48 -3.21 -7.22
C LEU A 130 2.92 -3.93 -5.99
N LEU A 131 2.35 -3.20 -5.02
CA LEU A 131 1.67 -3.79 -3.87
C LEU A 131 0.47 -4.64 -4.29
N ILE A 132 -0.37 -4.16 -5.21
CA ILE A 132 -1.50 -4.93 -5.77
C ILE A 132 -0.99 -6.22 -6.41
N LEU A 133 0.03 -6.15 -7.28
CA LEU A 133 0.63 -7.33 -7.89
C LEU A 133 1.20 -8.30 -6.84
N GLY A 134 1.83 -7.77 -5.79
CA GLY A 134 2.31 -8.55 -4.64
C GLY A 134 1.18 -9.26 -3.90
N THR A 135 0.05 -8.59 -3.67
CA THR A 135 -1.12 -9.20 -3.01
C THR A 135 -1.74 -10.31 -3.86
N ILE A 136 -1.83 -10.13 -5.19
CA ILE A 136 -2.29 -11.14 -6.13
C ILE A 136 -1.37 -12.36 -6.11
N HIS A 137 -0.06 -12.13 -6.12
CA HIS A 137 0.93 -13.20 -6.02
C HIS A 137 0.79 -13.97 -4.70
N ALA A 138 0.68 -13.27 -3.57
CA ALA A 138 0.49 -13.89 -2.26
C ALA A 138 -0.81 -14.71 -2.19
N ALA A 139 -1.91 -14.20 -2.75
CA ALA A 139 -3.19 -14.91 -2.80
C ALA A 139 -3.05 -16.24 -3.58
N ARG A 140 -2.35 -16.24 -4.72
CA ARG A 140 -2.08 -17.45 -5.50
C ARG A 140 -1.27 -18.47 -4.71
N VAL A 141 -0.23 -18.02 -4.00
CA VAL A 141 0.60 -18.89 -3.16
C VAL A 141 -0.22 -19.51 -2.02
N ILE A 142 -1.03 -18.71 -1.32
CA ILE A 142 -1.90 -19.20 -0.22
C ILE A 142 -2.92 -20.23 -0.73
N ARG A 143 -3.52 -19.98 -1.90
CA ARG A 143 -4.49 -20.92 -2.52
C ARG A 143 -3.84 -22.25 -2.90
N SER A 144 -2.60 -22.22 -3.40
CA SER A 144 -1.86 -23.41 -3.81
C SER A 144 -1.28 -24.24 -2.65
N ALA A 145 -1.33 -23.72 -1.42
CA ALA A 145 -0.75 -24.42 -0.27
C ALA A 145 -1.60 -25.66 0.08
N PRO A 146 -0.97 -26.85 0.23
CA PRO A 146 -1.69 -28.07 0.58
C PRO A 146 -2.44 -27.87 1.90
N SER A 147 -3.69 -28.28 1.96
CA SER A 147 -4.44 -28.30 3.22
C SER A 147 -3.78 -29.31 4.13
N ALA A 148 -3.14 -28.85 5.22
CA ALA A 148 -2.72 -29.77 6.28
C ALA A 148 -3.99 -30.51 6.77
N SER A 149 -4.00 -31.82 6.53
CA SER A 149 -5.02 -32.77 6.94
C SER A 149 -4.97 -32.98 8.45
#